data_AF-A0A0C3CIE5-F1
#
_entry.id   AF-A0A0C3CIE5-F1
#
_cell.length_a   1.000
_cell.length_b   1.000
_cell.length_c   1.000
_cell.angle_alpha   90.00
_cell.angle_beta   90.00
_cell.angle_gamma   90.00
#
_symmetry.space_group_name_H-M   'P 1'
#
loop_
_entity.id
_entity.type
_entity.pdbx_description
1 polymer ?
#
loop_
_entity_poly.entity_id
_entity_poly.type
_entity_poly.pdbx_seq_one_letter_code
_entity_poly.pdbx_strand_id
1 'polypeptide(L)'
;MTIEELRKAGYLLSDKQWLERILFLESIAGVPGMVAATLRHLTSLRLMRRDSGWIHTCLEEAENERMHLMTFMTLRQPSMLFRLMILGAQGVFYNLFFLSYLISPKICHRFVGHLEEEAVVTYTRCIADLEAGKIPEWTNLDAPEISIDYWRLPPNAKLLDVLYAVRSDETTHRFVNHSLANLNPATDVNPFALREPDMHIKGTKIEFNREESEEYVKESHELMQQHQAKEVLPEKQG
;
A
#
# COMPACT_ATOMS: atom_id res chain seq x y z
N MET A 1 11.12 34.53 4.11
CA MET A 1 12.26 33.60 4.29
C MET A 1 12.45 32.87 2.97
N THR A 2 13.69 32.67 2.54
CA THR A 2 14.03 31.86 1.36
C THR A 2 13.80 30.37 1.63
N ILE A 3 13.74 29.53 0.59
CA ILE A 3 13.65 28.06 0.75
C ILE A 3 14.82 27.54 1.58
N GLU A 4 16.02 28.07 1.36
CA GLU A 4 17.22 27.68 2.09
C GLU A 4 17.13 28.02 3.58
N GLU A 5 16.63 29.21 3.92
CA GLU A 5 16.39 29.62 5.31
C GLU A 5 15.34 28.73 5.99
N LEU A 6 14.24 28.40 5.28
CA LEU A 6 13.19 27.53 5.79
C LEU A 6 13.68 26.09 6.01
N ARG A 7 14.52 25.56 5.10
CA ARG A 7 15.16 24.24 5.25
C ARG A 7 16.14 24.21 6.41
N LYS A 8 16.99 25.23 6.53
CA LYS A 8 17.94 25.36 7.65
C LYS A 8 17.24 25.47 9.00
N ALA A 9 16.08 26.12 9.04
CA ALA A 9 15.24 26.22 10.23
C ALA A 9 14.37 24.97 10.49
N GLY A 10 14.39 23.96 9.61
CA GLY A 10 13.64 22.71 9.77
C GLY A 10 12.15 22.81 9.43
N TYR A 11 11.70 23.91 8.83
CA TYR A 11 10.31 24.09 8.41
C TYR A 11 9.97 23.45 7.07
N LEU A 12 10.99 23.17 6.24
CA LEU A 12 10.86 22.48 4.96
C LEU A 12 11.89 21.37 4.85
N LEU A 13 11.49 20.25 4.25
CA LEU A 13 12.41 19.19 3.87
C LEU A 13 13.01 19.49 2.49
N SER A 14 14.28 19.16 2.32
CA SER A 14 14.91 19.05 0.99
C SER A 14 14.48 17.77 0.28
N ASP A 15 14.72 17.70 -1.02
CA ASP A 15 14.59 16.47 -1.83
C ASP A 15 15.28 15.26 -1.18
N LYS A 16 16.49 15.47 -0.66
CA LYS A 16 17.27 14.41 0.01
C LYS A 16 16.62 13.94 1.30
N GLN A 17 16.09 14.86 2.09
CA GLN A 17 15.42 14.53 3.35
C GLN A 17 14.08 13.83 3.11
N TRP A 18 13.33 14.24 2.07
CA TRP A 18 12.13 13.51 1.64
C TRP A 18 12.48 12.09 1.20
N LEU A 19 13.49 11.91 0.35
CA LEU A 19 13.93 10.57 -0.08
C LEU A 19 14.44 9.73 1.08
N GLU A 20 15.19 10.29 2.02
CA GLU A 20 15.62 9.56 3.22
C GLU A 20 14.45 9.08 4.07
N ARG A 21 13.43 9.94 4.26
CA ARG A 21 12.20 9.57 4.98
C ARG A 21 11.46 8.46 4.24
N ILE A 22 11.19 8.63 2.95
CA ILE A 22 10.46 7.67 2.11
C ILE A 22 11.22 6.33 2.10
N LEU A 23 12.48 6.32 1.67
CA LEU A 23 13.28 5.09 1.59
C LEU A 23 13.35 4.33 2.93
N PHE A 24 13.38 5.04 4.05
CA PHE A 24 13.37 4.39 5.36
C PHE A 24 12.02 3.75 5.64
N LEU A 25 10.92 4.50 5.48
CA LEU A 25 9.57 4.02 5.80
C LEU A 25 9.12 2.89 4.87
N GLU A 26 9.31 3.02 3.55
CA GLU A 26 8.96 1.98 2.56
C GLU A 26 9.72 0.66 2.81
N SER A 27 10.95 0.75 3.34
CA SER A 27 11.72 -0.46 3.70
C SER A 27 11.14 -1.22 4.89
N ILE A 28 10.26 -0.59 5.67
CA ILE A 28 9.56 -1.16 6.80
C ILE A 28 8.11 -1.50 6.42
N ALA A 29 7.46 -0.69 5.57
CA ALA A 29 6.08 -0.86 5.12
C ALA A 29 5.84 -2.17 4.37
N GLY A 30 6.83 -2.70 3.64
CA GLY A 30 6.72 -4.02 3.01
C GLY A 30 6.74 -5.24 3.96
N VAL A 31 6.96 -5.04 5.26
CA VAL A 31 7.10 -6.14 6.24
C VAL A 31 5.75 -6.71 6.72
N PRO A 32 4.76 -5.91 7.13
CA PRO A 32 3.49 -6.40 7.69
C PRO A 32 2.74 -7.36 6.78
N GLY A 33 2.51 -6.98 5.51
CA GLY A 33 1.83 -7.82 4.53
C GLY A 33 2.53 -9.17 4.34
N MET A 34 3.87 -9.18 4.26
CA MET A 34 4.66 -10.40 4.12
C MET A 34 4.53 -11.32 5.34
N VAL A 35 4.57 -10.76 6.55
CA VAL A 35 4.40 -11.53 7.80
C VAL A 35 2.99 -12.11 7.89
N ALA A 36 1.97 -11.29 7.62
CA ALA A 36 0.57 -11.72 7.62
C ALA A 36 0.35 -12.86 6.62
N ALA A 37 0.79 -12.68 5.37
CA ALA A 37 0.71 -13.69 4.33
C ALA A 37 1.41 -15.00 4.74
N THR A 38 2.64 -14.92 5.27
CA THR A 38 3.41 -16.09 5.69
C THR A 38 2.69 -16.87 6.80
N LEU A 39 2.23 -16.17 7.84
CA LEU A 39 1.54 -16.80 8.96
C LEU A 39 0.21 -17.42 8.54
N ARG A 40 -0.56 -16.74 7.70
CA ARG A 40 -1.81 -17.27 7.13
C ARG A 40 -1.56 -18.46 6.21
N HIS A 41 -0.55 -18.38 5.35
CA HIS A 41 -0.14 -19.47 4.46
C HIS A 41 0.22 -20.74 5.24
N LEU A 42 1.08 -20.63 6.23
CA LEU A 42 1.44 -21.78 7.08
C LEU A 42 0.24 -22.29 7.90
N THR A 43 -0.74 -21.43 8.21
CA THR A 43 -1.99 -21.82 8.88
C THR A 43 -2.90 -22.64 7.97
N SER A 44 -3.10 -22.17 6.75
CA SER A 44 -3.82 -22.87 5.69
C SER A 44 -3.23 -24.27 5.46
N LEU A 45 -1.90 -24.36 5.32
CA LEU A 45 -1.21 -25.63 5.11
C LEU A 45 -1.35 -26.59 6.29
N ARG A 46 -1.06 -26.15 7.52
CA ARG A 46 -1.08 -27.07 8.69
C ARG A 46 -2.49 -27.52 9.09
N LEU A 47 -3.51 -26.72 8.77
CA LEU A 47 -4.91 -27.04 9.07
C LEU A 47 -5.64 -27.68 7.88
N MET A 48 -5.03 -27.71 6.69
CA MET A 48 -5.64 -28.19 5.44
C MET A 48 -6.95 -27.47 5.10
N ARG A 49 -6.95 -26.13 5.21
CA ARG A 49 -8.14 -25.28 5.01
C ARG A 49 -7.91 -24.23 3.94
N ARG A 50 -8.99 -23.76 3.31
CA ARG A 50 -8.93 -22.58 2.44
C ARG A 50 -8.65 -21.34 3.28
N ASP A 51 -7.90 -20.41 2.71
CA ASP A 51 -7.58 -19.12 3.32
C ASP A 51 -8.62 -18.02 3.03
N SER A 52 -9.42 -18.20 1.97
CA SER A 52 -10.46 -17.26 1.54
C SER A 52 -9.93 -15.90 1.06
N GLY A 53 -8.77 -15.92 0.39
CA GLY A 53 -8.26 -14.78 -0.41
C GLY A 53 -7.44 -13.75 0.34
N TRP A 54 -7.06 -14.00 1.59
CA TRP A 54 -6.28 -13.07 2.40
C TRP A 54 -4.79 -13.07 2.06
N ILE A 55 -4.20 -14.25 1.83
CA ILE A 55 -2.76 -14.42 1.55
C ILE A 55 -2.36 -13.60 0.33
N HIS A 56 -3.14 -13.66 -0.75
CA HIS A 56 -2.79 -12.97 -1.99
C HIS A 56 -2.77 -11.46 -1.80
N THR A 57 -3.83 -10.88 -1.22
CA THR A 57 -3.91 -9.45 -0.92
C THR A 57 -2.76 -8.99 -0.01
N CYS A 58 -2.41 -9.77 1.03
CA CYS A 58 -1.29 -9.41 1.90
C CYS A 58 0.08 -9.47 1.19
N LEU A 59 0.26 -10.39 0.23
CA LEU A 59 1.48 -10.46 -0.60
C LEU A 59 1.54 -9.33 -1.61
N GLU A 60 0.40 -8.97 -2.21
CA GLU A 60 0.28 -7.88 -3.17
C GLU A 60 0.61 -6.54 -2.51
N GLU A 61 0.07 -6.27 -1.32
CA GLU A 61 0.44 -5.10 -0.51
C GLU A 61 1.95 -5.06 -0.23
N ALA A 62 2.53 -6.17 0.26
CA ALA A 62 3.97 -6.22 0.54
C ALA A 62 4.84 -6.02 -0.72
N GLU A 63 4.37 -6.46 -1.88
CA GLU A 63 5.02 -6.21 -3.16
C GLU A 63 4.88 -4.75 -3.60
N ASN A 64 3.70 -4.15 -3.44
CA ASN A 64 3.43 -2.76 -3.79
C ASN A 64 4.33 -1.79 -2.99
N GLU A 65 4.43 -1.98 -1.68
CA GLU A 65 5.35 -1.24 -0.80
C GLU A 65 6.83 -1.40 -1.23
N ARG A 66 7.20 -2.63 -1.64
CA ARG A 66 8.54 -2.87 -2.20
C ARG A 66 8.74 -2.12 -3.51
N MET A 67 7.71 -1.96 -4.34
CA MET A 67 7.78 -1.19 -5.58
C MET A 67 7.88 0.31 -5.33
N HIS A 68 7.29 0.84 -4.25
CA HIS A 68 7.55 2.20 -3.76
C HIS A 68 9.06 2.37 -3.49
N LEU A 69 9.61 1.51 -2.63
CA LEU A 69 11.03 1.52 -2.28
C LEU A 69 11.93 1.47 -3.53
N MET A 70 11.68 0.50 -4.42
CA MET A 70 12.49 0.31 -5.62
C MET A 70 12.41 1.52 -6.56
N THR A 71 11.24 2.16 -6.66
CA THR A 71 11.06 3.40 -7.43
C THR A 71 11.92 4.53 -6.88
N PHE A 72 11.83 4.83 -5.58
CA PHE A 72 12.58 5.94 -4.99
C PHE A 72 14.09 5.66 -4.88
N MET A 73 14.51 4.39 -4.85
CA MET A 73 15.93 4.01 -4.92
C MET A 73 16.59 4.41 -6.25
N THR A 74 15.82 4.57 -7.34
CA THR A 74 16.36 5.08 -8.61
C THR A 74 16.78 6.55 -8.51
N LEU A 75 16.16 7.31 -7.61
CA LEU A 75 16.43 8.74 -7.40
C LEU A 75 17.56 8.97 -6.39
N ARG A 76 17.72 8.07 -5.41
CA ARG A 76 18.78 8.16 -4.40
C ARG A 76 19.26 6.79 -3.96
N GLN A 77 20.56 6.59 -4.07
CA GLN A 77 21.23 5.42 -3.51
C GLN A 77 21.53 5.63 -2.01
N PRO A 78 21.06 4.74 -1.12
CA PRO A 78 21.29 4.87 0.31
C PRO A 78 22.74 4.59 0.70
N SER A 79 23.23 5.30 1.72
CA SER A 79 24.57 5.08 2.28
C SER A 79 24.67 3.76 3.05
N MET A 80 25.90 3.25 3.27
CA MET A 80 26.11 2.03 4.06
C MET A 80 25.56 2.15 5.49
N LEU A 81 25.71 3.33 6.12
CA LEU A 81 25.13 3.58 7.44
C LEU A 81 23.60 3.51 7.41
N PHE A 82 22.96 4.09 6.39
CA PHE A 82 21.52 4.02 6.22
C PHE A 82 21.02 2.59 6.04
N ARG A 83 21.72 1.79 5.23
CA ARG A 83 21.40 0.36 5.04
C ARG A 83 21.56 -0.45 6.33
N LEU A 84 22.57 -0.13 7.15
CA LEU A 84 22.73 -0.74 8.48
C LEU A 84 21.58 -0.38 9.43
N MET A 85 21.11 0.87 9.39
CA MET A 85 19.94 1.29 10.16
C MET A 85 18.67 0.54 9.73
N ILE A 86 18.44 0.38 8.42
CA ILE A 86 17.32 -0.43 7.90
C ILE A 86 17.42 -1.86 8.42
N LEU A 87 18.60 -2.48 8.34
CA LEU A 87 18.79 -3.86 8.83
C LEU A 87 18.44 -3.99 10.31
N GLY A 88 18.88 -3.04 11.14
CA GLY A 88 18.53 -3.01 12.56
C GLY A 88 17.03 -2.80 12.80
N ALA A 89 16.43 -1.85 12.10
CA ALA A 89 15.00 -1.53 12.20
C ALA A 89 14.12 -2.71 11.77
N GLN A 90 14.43 -3.34 10.63
CA GLN A 90 13.75 -4.56 10.17
C GLN A 90 13.93 -5.71 11.16
N GLY A 91 15.14 -5.91 11.70
CA GLY A 91 15.39 -6.94 12.71
C GLY A 91 14.49 -6.80 13.94
N VAL A 92 14.27 -5.59 14.43
CA VAL A 92 13.37 -5.34 15.56
C VAL A 92 11.90 -5.44 15.13
N PHE A 93 11.51 -4.71 14.08
CA PHE A 93 10.12 -4.57 13.66
C PHE A 93 9.53 -5.89 13.15
N TYR A 94 10.26 -6.65 12.32
CA TYR A 94 9.81 -7.95 11.82
C TYR A 94 9.46 -8.90 12.97
N ASN A 95 10.35 -9.03 13.96
CA ASN A 95 10.14 -9.95 15.08
C ASN A 95 8.99 -9.47 15.98
N LEU A 96 8.92 -8.17 16.28
CA LEU A 96 7.82 -7.61 17.07
C LEU A 96 6.47 -7.80 16.37
N PHE A 97 6.38 -7.47 15.08
CA PHE A 97 5.15 -7.60 14.30
C PHE A 97 4.74 -9.07 14.13
N PHE A 98 5.70 -9.97 13.86
CA PHE A 98 5.47 -11.41 13.80
C PHE A 98 4.84 -11.96 15.09
N LEU A 99 5.43 -11.65 16.24
CA LEU A 99 4.89 -12.08 17.54
C LEU A 99 3.52 -11.44 17.82
N SER A 100 3.35 -10.16 17.46
CA SER A 100 2.08 -9.46 17.62
C SER A 100 0.97 -10.09 16.76
N TYR A 101 1.28 -10.49 15.52
CA TYR A 101 0.30 -11.09 14.61
C TYR A 101 -0.11 -12.49 15.06
N LEU A 102 0.79 -13.26 15.67
CA LEU A 102 0.44 -14.53 16.31
C LEU A 102 -0.56 -14.35 17.46
N ILE A 103 -0.49 -13.23 18.18
CA ILE A 103 -1.38 -12.91 19.31
C ILE A 103 -2.71 -12.33 18.81
N SER A 104 -2.66 -11.34 17.93
CA SER A 104 -3.84 -10.63 17.44
C SER A 104 -3.64 -10.07 16.02
N PRO A 105 -4.06 -10.82 14.98
CA PRO A 105 -4.11 -10.31 13.60
C PRO A 105 -4.92 -9.02 13.48
N LYS A 106 -6.01 -8.91 14.25
CA LYS A 106 -6.89 -7.74 14.26
C LYS A 106 -6.16 -6.47 14.70
N ILE A 107 -5.37 -6.53 15.77
CA ILE A 107 -4.59 -5.37 16.23
C ILE A 107 -3.51 -5.03 15.19
N CYS A 108 -2.86 -6.02 14.60
CA CYS A 108 -1.86 -5.80 13.57
C CYS A 108 -2.43 -5.11 12.33
N HIS A 109 -3.54 -5.59 11.77
CA HIS A 109 -4.20 -4.94 10.64
C HIS A 109 -4.66 -3.53 11.00
N ARG A 110 -5.23 -3.33 12.20
CA ARG A 110 -5.61 -1.98 12.63
C ARG A 110 -4.40 -1.05 12.79
N PHE A 111 -3.28 -1.56 13.28
CA PHE A 111 -2.04 -0.80 13.40
C PHE A 111 -1.51 -0.37 12.04
N VAL A 112 -1.44 -1.29 11.07
CA VAL A 112 -1.04 -0.97 9.68
C VAL A 112 -1.98 0.06 9.08
N GLY A 113 -3.30 -0.10 9.24
CA GLY A 113 -4.28 0.90 8.76
C GLY A 113 -3.97 2.33 9.20
N HIS A 114 -3.57 2.54 10.47
CA HIS A 114 -3.16 3.87 10.95
C HIS A 114 -1.78 4.31 10.42
N LEU A 115 -0.85 3.38 10.15
CA LEU A 115 0.39 3.74 9.45
C LEU A 115 0.07 4.31 8.07
N GLU A 116 -0.87 3.70 7.37
CA GLU A 116 -1.25 4.15 6.02
C GLU A 116 -2.08 5.44 6.05
N GLU A 117 -2.84 5.71 7.11
CA GLU A 117 -3.40 7.05 7.34
C GLU A 117 -2.28 8.10 7.38
N GLU A 118 -1.20 7.84 8.12
CA GLU A 118 -0.03 8.73 8.20
C GLU A 118 0.78 8.78 6.89
N ALA A 119 0.81 7.68 6.13
CA ALA A 119 1.42 7.64 4.79
C ALA A 119 0.66 8.54 3.81
N VAL A 120 -0.67 8.43 3.76
CA VAL A 120 -1.54 9.31 2.95
C VAL A 120 -1.34 10.78 3.32
N VAL A 121 -1.24 11.11 4.61
CA VAL A 121 -0.94 12.47 5.08
C VAL A 121 0.46 12.91 4.64
N THR A 122 1.46 12.03 4.77
CA THR A 122 2.85 12.31 4.40
C THR A 122 2.97 12.63 2.90
N TYR A 123 2.41 11.79 2.03
CA TYR A 123 2.43 12.03 0.59
C TYR A 123 1.59 13.23 0.18
N THR A 124 0.46 13.50 0.85
CA THR A 124 -0.32 14.73 0.61
C THR A 124 0.50 15.99 0.91
N ARG A 125 1.28 16.00 1.99
CA ARG A 125 2.18 17.13 2.32
C ARG A 125 3.31 17.25 1.31
N CYS A 126 3.91 16.12 0.91
CA CYS A 126 4.98 16.09 -0.08
C CYS A 126 4.53 16.66 -1.43
N ILE A 127 3.37 16.22 -1.92
CA ILE A 127 2.70 16.73 -3.12
C ILE A 127 2.44 18.24 -3.00
N ALA A 128 1.84 18.68 -1.90
CA ALA A 128 1.54 20.09 -1.68
C ALA A 128 2.80 20.96 -1.64
N ASP A 129 3.90 20.46 -1.07
CA ASP A 129 5.18 21.17 -1.08
C ASP A 129 5.80 21.24 -2.48
N LEU A 130 5.68 20.17 -3.27
CA LEU A 130 6.14 20.13 -4.65
C LEU A 130 5.35 21.11 -5.53
N GLU A 131 4.02 21.07 -5.46
CA GLU A 131 3.13 21.97 -6.22
C GLU A 131 3.31 23.44 -5.85
N ALA A 132 3.63 23.72 -4.58
CA ALA A 132 3.96 25.07 -4.11
C ALA A 132 5.39 25.52 -4.50
N GLY A 133 6.15 24.72 -5.24
CA GLY A 133 7.51 25.05 -5.68
C GLY A 133 8.55 25.05 -4.55
N LYS A 134 8.28 24.38 -3.41
CA LYS A 134 9.19 24.30 -2.25
C LYS A 134 10.24 23.21 -2.40
N ILE A 135 10.07 22.32 -3.38
CA ILE A 135 11.02 21.27 -3.76
C ILE A 135 11.42 21.49 -5.24
N PRO A 136 12.15 22.58 -5.55
CA PRO A 136 12.51 22.93 -6.93
C PRO A 136 13.29 21.84 -7.66
N GLU A 137 14.00 20.98 -6.93
CA GLU A 137 14.73 19.84 -7.47
C GLU A 137 13.83 18.82 -8.19
N TRP A 138 12.53 18.81 -7.87
CA TRP A 138 11.56 17.84 -8.39
C TRP A 138 10.55 18.42 -9.37
N THR A 139 10.45 19.76 -9.48
CA THR A 139 9.36 20.45 -10.21
C THR A 139 9.17 20.00 -11.66
N ASN A 140 10.23 19.52 -12.32
CA ASN A 140 10.17 19.00 -13.70
C ASN A 140 10.85 17.64 -13.87
N LEU A 141 11.12 16.94 -12.76
CA LEU A 141 11.83 15.68 -12.78
C LEU A 141 10.96 14.60 -13.43
N ASP A 142 11.51 13.92 -14.43
CA ASP A 142 10.83 12.82 -15.11
C ASP A 142 10.59 11.66 -14.15
N ALA A 143 9.46 10.97 -14.32
CA ALA A 143 9.17 9.76 -13.58
C ALA A 143 10.21 8.66 -13.93
N PRO A 144 10.72 7.92 -12.94
CA PRO A 144 11.58 6.76 -13.21
C PRO A 144 10.88 5.73 -14.11
N GLU A 145 11.62 5.10 -15.03
CA GLU A 145 11.05 4.10 -15.97
C GLU A 145 10.32 2.97 -15.25
N ILE A 146 10.86 2.47 -14.13
CA ILE A 146 10.22 1.45 -13.29
C ILE A 146 8.82 1.87 -12.82
N SER A 147 8.60 3.15 -12.53
CA SER A 147 7.30 3.67 -12.09
C SER A 147 6.32 3.82 -13.24
N ILE A 148 6.81 4.21 -14.42
CA ILE A 148 6.00 4.28 -15.64
C ILE A 148 5.47 2.89 -15.98
N ASP A 149 6.34 1.88 -15.94
CA ASP A 149 5.97 0.49 -16.24
C ASP A 149 5.03 -0.11 -15.20
N TYR A 150 5.30 0.11 -13.91
CA TYR A 150 4.53 -0.47 -12.83
C TYR A 150 3.11 0.13 -12.73
N TRP A 151 3.00 1.46 -12.66
CA TRP A 151 1.70 2.16 -12.57
C TRP A 151 1.06 2.46 -13.93
N ARG A 152 1.69 2.06 -15.04
CA ARG A 152 1.22 2.31 -16.41
C ARG A 152 0.99 3.81 -16.68
N LEU A 153 1.90 4.64 -16.18
CA LEU A 153 1.82 6.09 -16.36
C LEU A 153 2.11 6.48 -17.83
N PRO A 154 1.69 7.69 -18.27
CA PRO A 154 2.10 8.22 -19.56
C PRO A 154 3.63 8.31 -19.69
N PRO A 155 4.21 8.13 -20.90
CA PRO A 155 5.66 8.16 -21.10
C PRO A 155 6.36 9.49 -20.70
N ASN A 156 5.59 10.58 -20.61
CA ASN A 156 6.06 11.90 -20.21
C ASN A 156 5.68 12.26 -18.76
N ALA A 157 5.27 11.27 -17.96
CA ALA A 157 4.92 11.45 -16.56
C ALA A 157 6.10 12.05 -15.75
N LYS A 158 5.75 12.84 -14.75
CA LYS A 158 6.68 13.49 -13.83
C LYS A 158 6.68 12.79 -12.48
N LEU A 159 7.67 13.09 -11.65
CA LEU A 159 7.74 12.59 -10.28
C LEU A 159 6.47 12.95 -9.47
N LEU A 160 5.82 14.08 -9.78
CA LEU A 160 4.53 14.44 -9.19
C LEU A 160 3.44 13.38 -9.45
N ASP A 161 3.36 12.84 -10.66
CA ASP A 161 2.40 11.79 -11.02
C ASP A 161 2.68 10.48 -10.25
N VAL A 162 3.96 10.17 -10.05
CA VAL A 162 4.40 9.03 -9.22
C VAL A 162 3.97 9.21 -7.77
N LEU A 163 4.15 10.40 -7.19
CA LEU A 163 3.70 10.70 -5.82
C LEU A 163 2.18 10.57 -5.68
N TYR A 164 1.42 10.96 -6.70
CA TYR A 164 -0.02 10.75 -6.74
C TYR A 164 -0.40 9.26 -6.79
N ALA A 165 0.29 8.47 -7.59
CA ALA A 165 0.08 7.02 -7.69
C ALA A 165 0.38 6.32 -6.36
N VAL A 166 1.54 6.57 -5.77
CA VAL A 166 1.93 6.01 -4.47
C VAL A 166 0.90 6.35 -3.38
N ARG A 167 0.47 7.63 -3.28
CA ARG A 167 -0.58 8.01 -2.31
C ARG A 167 -1.91 7.28 -2.53
N SER A 168 -2.23 6.96 -3.79
CA SER A 168 -3.43 6.19 -4.13
C SER A 168 -3.32 4.75 -3.64
N ASP A 169 -2.13 4.17 -3.69
CA ASP A 169 -1.85 2.84 -3.14
C ASP A 169 -1.95 2.86 -1.61
N GLU A 170 -1.37 3.87 -0.94
CA GLU A 170 -1.52 4.02 0.52
C GLU A 170 -2.97 4.17 0.97
N THR A 171 -3.78 4.86 0.16
CA THR A 171 -5.22 4.97 0.41
C THR A 171 -5.91 3.61 0.33
N THR A 172 -5.44 2.74 -0.56
CA THR A 172 -5.90 1.37 -0.71
C THR A 172 -5.46 0.52 0.47
N HIS A 173 -4.18 0.54 0.84
CA HIS A 173 -3.65 -0.22 1.97
C HIS A 173 -4.33 0.18 3.28
N ARG A 174 -4.54 1.48 3.52
CA ARG A 174 -5.36 2.01 4.62
C ARG A 174 -6.72 1.34 4.64
N PHE A 175 -7.44 1.44 3.54
CA PHE A 175 -8.81 0.97 3.44
C PHE A 175 -8.92 -0.54 3.67
N VAL A 176 -8.04 -1.30 3.03
CA VAL A 176 -7.98 -2.75 3.13
C VAL A 176 -7.65 -3.17 4.57
N ASN A 177 -6.55 -2.68 5.15
CA ASN A 177 -6.13 -3.10 6.49
C ASN A 177 -7.15 -2.75 7.56
N HIS A 178 -7.73 -1.55 7.52
CA HIS A 178 -8.78 -1.19 8.45
C HIS A 178 -10.02 -2.11 8.33
N SER A 179 -10.43 -2.43 7.10
CA SER A 179 -11.54 -3.36 6.85
C SER A 179 -11.22 -4.78 7.32
N LEU A 180 -10.02 -5.29 7.04
CA LEU A 180 -9.56 -6.61 7.50
C LEU A 180 -9.51 -6.70 9.04
N ALA A 181 -9.20 -5.60 9.72
CA ALA A 181 -9.26 -5.51 11.19
C ALA A 181 -10.69 -5.70 11.75
N ASN A 182 -11.73 -5.47 10.94
CA ASN A 182 -13.12 -5.65 11.38
C ASN A 182 -13.63 -7.09 11.21
N LEU A 183 -12.89 -7.94 10.50
CA LEU A 183 -13.30 -9.30 10.19
C LEU A 183 -12.82 -10.32 11.23
N ASN A 184 -13.47 -11.48 11.23
CA ASN A 184 -12.96 -12.68 11.87
C ASN A 184 -12.02 -13.42 10.91
N PRO A 185 -10.70 -13.44 11.17
CA PRO A 185 -9.71 -14.01 10.25
C PRO A 185 -9.85 -15.52 10.03
N ALA A 186 -10.63 -16.22 10.87
CA ALA A 186 -10.84 -17.67 10.80
C ALA A 186 -12.09 -18.08 9.99
N THR A 187 -13.08 -17.19 9.85
CA THR A 187 -14.38 -17.52 9.23
C THR A 187 -14.73 -16.65 8.05
N ASP A 188 -14.25 -15.41 8.03
CA ASP A 188 -14.73 -14.42 7.07
C ASP A 188 -13.88 -14.45 5.79
N VAL A 189 -14.56 -14.25 4.66
CA VAL A 189 -13.93 -14.14 3.36
C VAL A 189 -13.33 -12.74 3.23
N ASN A 190 -12.14 -12.63 2.63
CA ASN A 190 -11.59 -11.33 2.28
C ASN A 190 -12.51 -10.65 1.24
N PRO A 191 -13.15 -9.50 1.53
CA PRO A 191 -14.03 -8.82 0.59
C PRO A 191 -13.33 -8.37 -0.69
N PHE A 192 -12.01 -8.22 -0.66
CA PHE A 192 -11.21 -7.71 -1.76
C PHE A 192 -10.59 -8.82 -2.63
N ALA A 193 -10.86 -10.09 -2.32
CA ALA A 193 -10.24 -11.22 -3.01
C ALA A 193 -10.62 -11.34 -4.51
N LEU A 194 -11.76 -10.77 -4.91
CA LEU A 194 -12.28 -10.85 -6.28
C LEU A 194 -12.23 -9.50 -7.00
N ARG A 195 -12.48 -8.42 -6.26
CA ARG A 195 -12.44 -7.04 -6.76
C ARG A 195 -12.23 -6.09 -5.61
N GLU A 196 -11.63 -4.94 -5.89
CA GLU A 196 -11.58 -3.82 -4.96
C GLU A 196 -12.64 -2.76 -5.27
N PRO A 197 -13.11 -2.02 -4.25
CA PRO A 197 -13.92 -0.83 -4.49
C PRO A 197 -13.13 0.19 -5.31
N ASP A 198 -13.84 1.05 -6.04
CA ASP A 198 -13.19 2.13 -6.76
C ASP A 198 -12.52 3.14 -5.81
N MET A 199 -11.67 4.00 -6.38
CA MET A 199 -10.91 4.98 -5.61
C MET A 199 -11.80 6.09 -5.01
N HIS A 200 -13.02 6.31 -5.51
CA HIS A 200 -13.96 7.24 -4.89
C HIS A 200 -14.43 6.70 -3.53
N ILE A 201 -14.77 5.42 -3.45
CA ILE A 201 -15.10 4.75 -2.18
C ILE A 201 -13.88 4.76 -1.25
N LYS A 202 -12.72 4.29 -1.72
CA LYS A 202 -11.49 4.19 -0.90
C LYS A 202 -11.00 5.57 -0.42
N GLY A 203 -11.24 6.63 -1.19
CA GLY A 203 -10.89 8.00 -0.84
C GLY A 203 -11.87 8.69 0.12
N THR A 204 -13.17 8.35 0.07
CA THR A 204 -14.22 8.98 0.89
C THR A 204 -14.51 8.23 2.19
N LYS A 205 -14.12 6.95 2.27
CA LYS A 205 -14.36 6.09 3.42
C LYS A 205 -13.05 5.49 3.93
N ILE A 206 -12.94 5.33 5.24
CA ILE A 206 -11.73 4.76 5.87
C ILE A 206 -11.75 3.23 5.79
N GLU A 207 -12.92 2.61 5.95
CA GLU A 207 -13.04 1.16 6.03
C GLU A 207 -14.45 0.69 5.68
N PHE A 208 -14.58 -0.60 5.38
CA PHE A 208 -15.81 -1.33 5.56
C PHE A 208 -15.89 -1.89 6.98
N ASN A 209 -17.08 -1.75 7.57
CA ASN A 209 -17.41 -2.59 8.72
C ASN A 209 -17.66 -4.04 8.26
N ARG A 210 -17.90 -4.95 9.21
CA ARG A 210 -18.06 -6.38 8.91
C ARG A 210 -19.28 -6.67 8.02
N GLU A 211 -20.41 -6.01 8.26
CA GLU A 211 -21.63 -6.19 7.46
C GLU A 211 -21.46 -5.69 6.03
N GLU A 212 -20.84 -4.52 5.87
CA GLU A 212 -20.51 -3.96 4.56
C GLU A 212 -19.54 -4.85 3.78
N SER A 213 -18.59 -5.47 4.48
CA SER A 213 -17.68 -6.45 3.86
C SER A 213 -18.44 -7.70 3.38
N GLU A 214 -19.38 -8.21 4.19
CA GLU A 214 -20.21 -9.34 3.79
C GLU A 214 -21.12 -9.03 2.59
N GLU A 215 -21.71 -7.84 2.54
CA GLU A 215 -22.52 -7.37 1.41
C GLU A 215 -21.66 -7.23 0.15
N TYR A 216 -20.49 -6.61 0.27
CA TYR A 216 -19.56 -6.45 -0.84
C TYR A 216 -19.08 -7.79 -1.43
N VAL A 217 -18.85 -8.80 -0.58
CA VAL A 217 -18.57 -10.18 -1.02
C VAL A 217 -19.73 -10.72 -1.86
N LYS A 218 -20.97 -10.60 -1.38
CA LYS A 218 -22.16 -11.13 -2.09
C LYS A 218 -22.32 -10.47 -3.46
N GLU A 219 -22.26 -9.14 -3.52
CA GLU A 219 -22.34 -8.39 -4.78
C GLU A 219 -21.26 -8.82 -5.78
N SER A 220 -20.03 -9.01 -5.30
CA SER A 220 -18.91 -9.45 -6.13
C SER A 220 -19.17 -10.82 -6.77
N HIS A 221 -19.75 -11.76 -6.03
CA HIS A 221 -20.11 -13.08 -6.55
C HIS A 221 -21.23 -12.99 -7.59
N GLU A 222 -22.26 -12.17 -7.34
CA GLU A 222 -23.37 -11.98 -8.27
C GLU A 222 -22.89 -11.38 -9.60
N LEU A 223 -22.03 -10.37 -9.55
CA LEU A 223 -21.45 -9.73 -10.75
C LEU A 223 -20.62 -10.72 -11.59
N MET A 224 -19.84 -11.59 -10.95
CA MET A 224 -19.07 -12.62 -11.65
C MET A 224 -19.97 -13.65 -12.32
N GLN A 225 -21.02 -14.11 -11.63
CA GLN A 225 -21.98 -15.06 -12.20
C GLN A 225 -22.73 -14.46 -13.41
N GLN A 226 -23.11 -13.19 -13.34
CA GLN A 226 -23.75 -12.48 -14.45
C GLN A 226 -22.82 -12.34 -15.66
N HIS A 227 -21.52 -12.05 -15.46
CA HIS A 227 -20.55 -12.00 -16.54
C HIS A 227 -20.39 -13.37 -17.22
N GLN A 228 -20.22 -14.44 -16.43
CA GLN A 228 -20.12 -15.80 -16.96
C GLN A 228 -21.37 -16.21 -17.74
N ALA A 229 -22.56 -15.87 -17.25
CA ALA A 229 -23.81 -16.15 -17.95
C ALA A 229 -23.92 -15.40 -19.31
N LYS A 230 -23.37 -14.18 -19.40
CA LYS A 230 -23.35 -13.39 -20.65
C LYS A 230 -22.33 -13.91 -21.66
N GLU A 231 -21.16 -14.39 -21.20
CA GLU A 231 -20.11 -14.96 -22.05
C GLU A 231 -20.45 -16.34 -22.63
N VAL A 232 -21.41 -17.07 -22.03
CA VAL A 232 -21.89 -18.37 -22.55
C VAL A 232 -22.97 -18.20 -23.65
N LEU A 233 -23.57 -17.01 -23.78
CA LEU A 233 -24.62 -16.69 -24.76
C LEU A 233 -24.20 -16.19 -26.17
N PRO A 234 -22.92 -15.94 -26.56
CA PRO A 234 -22.61 -15.40 -27.89
C PRO A 234 -22.71 -16.35 -29.10
N GLU A 235 -22.92 -17.66 -28.95
CA GLU A 235 -22.81 -18.61 -30.09
C GLU A 235 -24.14 -19.16 -30.65
N LYS A 236 -25.31 -18.60 -30.31
CA LYS A 236 -26.60 -19.10 -30.83
C LYS A 236 -27.34 -18.19 -31.80
N GLN A 237 -26.66 -17.26 -32.46
CA GLN A 237 -27.24 -16.51 -33.58
C GLN A 237 -26.18 -16.31 -34.69
N GLY A 238 -26.12 -17.28 -35.60
CA GLY A 238 -25.38 -17.26 -36.87
C GLY A 238 -25.96 -18.31 -37.79
#